data_AF-A0A7T7UU36-F1
#
_entry.id   AF-A0A7T7UU36-F1
#
_cell.length_a   1.000
_cell.length_b   1.000
_cell.length_c   1.000
_cell.angle_alpha   90.00
_cell.angle_beta   90.00
_cell.angle_gamma   90.00
#
_symmetry.space_group_name_H-M   'P 1'
#
loop_
_entity.id
_entity.type
_entity.pdbx_description
1 polymer ?
#
loop_
_entity_poly.entity_id
_entity_poly.type
_entity_poly.pdbx_seq_one_letter_code
_entity_poly.pdbx_strand_id
1 'polypeptide(L)'
;MNKCLSKNGYLIMTVGNRSVDAVRQPLDDISIEILESLGLKLVSKFNRNILYKNSPSRLPFNKNERSISTISQETILLFNKMED
;
A
#
# COMPACT_ATOMS: atom_id res chain seq x y z
N MET A 1 17.49 -7.19 7.70
CA MET A 1 17.53 -7.05 6.21
C MET A 1 18.91 -7.30 5.57
N ASN A 2 19.94 -7.76 6.31
CA ASN A 2 21.32 -7.65 5.86
C ASN A 2 21.74 -8.48 4.64
N LYS A 3 20.98 -9.52 4.27
CA LYS A 3 21.24 -10.33 3.08
C LYS A 3 20.24 -10.12 1.93
N CYS A 4 19.11 -9.45 2.15
CA CYS A 4 18.02 -9.36 1.17
C CYS A 4 18.03 -8.06 0.34
N LEU A 5 18.64 -6.99 0.86
CA LEU A 5 18.80 -5.71 0.17
C LEU A 5 20.24 -5.21 0.32
N SER A 6 20.87 -4.87 -0.80
CA SER A 6 22.24 -4.32 -0.85
C SER A 6 22.32 -2.98 -0.11
N LYS A 7 23.52 -2.59 0.31
CA LYS A 7 23.75 -1.26 0.89
C LYS A 7 23.39 -0.18 -0.13
N ASN A 8 22.70 0.87 0.30
CA ASN A 8 22.11 1.91 -0.56
C ASN A 8 21.08 1.37 -1.58
N GLY A 9 20.63 0.12 -1.43
CA GLY A 9 19.61 -0.48 -2.26
C GLY A 9 18.23 0.10 -1.97
N TYR A 10 17.37 0.11 -2.99
CA TYR A 10 16.01 0.60 -2.89
C TYR A 10 15.00 -0.54 -2.91
N LEU A 11 13.94 -0.39 -2.12
CA LEU A 11 12.76 -1.23 -2.14
C LEU A 11 11.58 -0.37 -2.60
N ILE A 12 10.91 -0.80 -3.66
CA ILE A 12 9.69 -0.18 -4.16
C ILE A 12 8.53 -1.13 -3.92
N MET A 13 7.52 -0.68 -3.20
CA MET A 13 6.29 -1.43 -2.96
C MET A 13 5.10 -0.69 -3.53
N THR A 14 4.19 -1.43 -4.16
CA THR A 14 2.85 -0.95 -4.52
C THR A 14 1.86 -1.63 -3.60
N VAL A 15 1.18 -0.86 -2.75
CA VAL A 15 0.25 -1.39 -1.73
C VAL A 15 -1.12 -0.76 -1.86
N GLY A 16 -2.16 -1.56 -1.68
CA GLY A 16 -3.55 -1.13 -1.74
C GLY A 16 -4.18 -1.06 -0.36
N ASN A 17 -4.66 0.12 0.03
CA ASN A 17 -5.51 0.28 1.21
C ASN A 17 -6.93 -0.17 0.88
N ARG A 18 -7.47 -1.10 1.67
CA ARG A 18 -8.81 -1.65 1.45
C ARG A 18 -9.62 -1.68 2.72
N SER A 19 -10.94 -1.78 2.57
CA SER A 19 -11.83 -2.08 3.68
C SER A 19 -12.42 -3.46 3.49
N VAL A 20 -12.42 -4.27 4.55
CA VAL A 20 -13.06 -5.59 4.59
C VAL A 20 -14.01 -5.56 5.79
N ASP A 21 -15.28 -5.90 5.56
CA ASP A 21 -16.33 -5.86 6.59
C ASP A 21 -16.38 -4.54 7.38
N ALA A 22 -16.30 -3.42 6.65
CA ALA A 22 -16.25 -2.05 7.20
C ALA A 22 -15.02 -1.72 8.07
N VAL A 23 -14.05 -2.64 8.18
CA VAL A 23 -12.77 -2.38 8.85
C VAL A 23 -11.74 -1.95 7.81
N ARG A 24 -11.17 -0.75 7.98
CA ARG A 24 -10.08 -0.25 7.14
C ARG A 24 -8.79 -1.00 7.46
N GLN A 25 -8.13 -1.49 6.41
CA GLN A 25 -6.78 -2.08 6.45
C GLN A 25 -5.80 -1.05 5.85
N PRO A 26 -5.08 -0.27 6.69
CA PRO A 26 -4.11 0.72 6.25
C PRO A 26 -2.77 0.04 5.95
N LEU A 27 -2.71 -0.70 4.84
CA LEU A 27 -1.55 -1.50 4.47
C LEU A 27 -0.31 -0.63 4.21
N ASP A 28 -0.49 0.61 3.76
CA ASP A 28 0.58 1.59 3.63
C ASP A 28 1.26 1.88 4.97
N ASP A 29 0.48 2.25 5.98
CA ASP A 29 0.99 2.61 7.30
C ASP A 29 1.64 1.40 7.99
N ILE A 30 1.01 0.22 7.90
CA ILE A 30 1.56 -1.04 8.41
C ILE A 30 2.89 -1.38 7.73
N SER A 31 2.99 -1.20 6.40
CA SER A 31 4.23 -1.48 5.66
C SER A 31 5.35 -0.53 6.05
N ILE A 32 5.03 0.75 6.27
CA ILE A 32 6.00 1.75 6.75
C ILE A 32 6.54 1.36 8.12
N GLU A 33 5.65 1.08 9.08
CA GLU A 33 6.04 0.69 10.44
C GLU A 33 6.97 -0.54 10.43
N ILE A 34 6.60 -1.59 9.69
CA ILE A 34 7.40 -2.81 9.61
C ILE A 34 8.78 -2.51 8.99
N LEU A 35 8.85 -1.78 7.89
CA LEU A 35 10.13 -1.55 7.19
C LEU A 35 11.05 -0.60 7.95
N GLU A 36 10.50 0.41 8.63
CA GLU A 36 11.26 1.28 9.52
C GLU A 36 11.83 0.51 10.71
N SER A 37 11.04 -0.40 11.31
CA SER A 37 11.52 -1.30 12.37
C SER A 37 12.65 -2.24 11.91
N LEU A 38 12.75 -2.49 10.60
CA LEU A 38 13.79 -3.31 9.97
C LEU A 38 15.01 -2.51 9.49
N GLY A 39 15.04 -1.20 9.77
CA GLY A 39 16.15 -0.30 9.45
C GLY A 39 16.12 0.29 8.04
N LEU A 40 15.00 0.22 7.32
CA LEU A 40 14.84 0.95 6.07
C LEU A 40 14.28 2.34 6.33
N LYS A 41 14.68 3.30 5.51
CA LYS A 41 14.17 4.67 5.56
C LYS A 41 13.16 4.90 4.46
N LEU A 42 11.98 5.42 4.80
CA LEU A 42 11.02 5.90 3.81
C LEU A 42 11.59 7.13 3.09
N VAL A 43 11.71 7.02 1.77
CA VAL A 43 12.19 8.09 0.89
C VAL A 43 11.02 8.85 0.28
N SER A 44 9.97 8.14 -0.13
CA SER A 44 8.79 8.76 -0.74
C SER A 44 7.54 7.89 -0.60
N LYS A 45 6.39 8.54 -0.49
CA LYS A 45 5.04 7.96 -0.48
C LYS A 45 4.18 8.76 -1.44
N PHE A 46 3.61 8.12 -2.45
CA PHE A 46 2.72 8.78 -3.40
C PHE A 46 1.67 7.83 -3.97
N ASN A 47 0.56 8.36 -4.44
CA ASN A 47 -0.54 7.56 -4.97
C ASN A 47 -0.44 7.45 -6.49
N ARG A 48 -0.90 6.30 -7.01
CA ARG A 48 -1.14 6.09 -8.44
C ARG A 48 -2.54 5.55 -8.67
N ASN A 49 -3.10 5.81 -9.86
CA ASN A 49 -4.36 5.21 -10.28
C ASN A 49 -4.16 3.77 -10.75
N ILE A 50 -5.14 2.90 -10.48
CA ILE A 50 -5.23 1.55 -11.05
C ILE A 50 -5.85 1.68 -12.45
N LEU A 51 -5.04 1.60 -13.49
CA LEU A 51 -5.49 1.85 -14.88
C LEU A 51 -6.40 0.74 -15.41
N TYR A 52 -6.07 -0.52 -15.13
CA TYR A 52 -6.79 -1.70 -15.63
C TYR A 52 -7.29 -2.53 -14.46
N LYS A 53 -8.38 -2.06 -13.85
CA LYS A 53 -8.96 -2.73 -12.71
C LYS A 53 -9.95 -3.80 -13.13
N ASN A 54 -9.75 -5.04 -12.66
CA ASN A 54 -10.68 -6.16 -12.90
C ASN A 54 -11.99 -6.05 -12.09
N SER A 55 -11.96 -5.41 -10.91
CA SER A 55 -13.18 -5.19 -10.13
C SER A 55 -13.91 -3.91 -10.58
N PRO A 56 -15.24 -3.90 -10.59
CA PRO A 56 -16.02 -2.71 -10.95
C PRO A 56 -15.77 -1.59 -9.96
N SER A 57 -15.90 -0.32 -10.38
CA SER A 57 -15.69 0.86 -9.55
C SER A 57 -16.63 0.95 -8.34
N ARG A 58 -17.77 0.27 -8.41
CA ARG A 58 -18.76 0.16 -7.35
C ARG A 58 -19.29 -1.27 -7.25
N LEU A 59 -19.49 -1.74 -6.02
CA LEU A 59 -20.17 -3.00 -5.74
C LEU A 59 -21.56 -2.73 -5.13
N PRO A 60 -22.59 -3.50 -5.51
CA PRO A 60 -23.89 -3.43 -4.84
C PRO A 60 -23.76 -3.99 -3.42
N PHE A 61 -24.20 -3.22 -2.42
CA PHE A 61 -24.26 -3.69 -1.03
C PHE A 61 -25.73 -3.99 -0.66
N ASN A 62 -26.05 -5.28 -0.49
CA ASN A 62 -27.40 -5.71 -0.14
C ASN A 62 -27.72 -5.35 1.32
N LYS A 63 -28.47 -4.25 1.49
CA LYS A 63 -29.52 -4.06 2.51
C LYS A 63 -30.24 -2.70 2.40
N ASN A 64 -29.68 -1.70 1.71
CA ASN A 64 -30.22 -0.32 1.67
C ASN A 64 -29.79 0.50 0.42
N GLU A 65 -29.61 -0.12 -0.76
CA GLU A 65 -29.22 0.58 -2.02
C GLU A 65 -27.89 1.39 -1.99
N ARG A 66 -27.06 1.23 -0.96
CA ARG A 66 -25.76 1.91 -0.92
C ARG A 66 -24.75 1.14 -1.75
N SER A 67 -24.15 1.81 -2.72
CA SER A 67 -23.01 1.26 -3.46
C SER A 67 -21.72 1.54 -2.71
N ILE A 68 -20.83 0.54 -2.60
CA ILE A 68 -19.51 0.71 -2.00
C ILE A 68 -18.51 0.99 -3.12
N SER A 69 -17.82 2.12 -3.05
CA SER A 69 -16.72 2.42 -3.95
C SER A 69 -15.58 1.45 -3.71
N THR A 70 -15.11 0.83 -4.77
CA THR A 70 -13.96 -0.06 -4.71
C THR A 70 -12.67 0.74 -4.93
N ILE A 71 -11.53 0.20 -4.47
CA ILE A 71 -10.23 0.88 -4.56
C ILE A 71 -9.88 1.32 -6.00
N SER A 72 -9.59 2.59 -6.22
CA SER A 72 -9.18 3.11 -7.54
C SER A 72 -7.72 3.55 -7.57
N GLN A 73 -7.07 3.59 -6.41
CA GLN A 73 -5.70 4.06 -6.24
C GLN A 73 -4.89 3.11 -5.36
N GLU A 74 -3.61 3.02 -5.65
CA GLU A 74 -2.62 2.31 -4.86
C GLU A 74 -1.54 3.29 -4.39
N THR A 75 -0.90 2.97 -3.28
CA THR A 75 0.21 3.74 -2.75
C THR A 75 1.52 3.11 -3.18
N ILE A 76 2.39 3.91 -3.78
CA ILE A 76 3.79 3.58 -4.01
C ILE A 76 4.58 4.04 -2.78
N LEU A 77 5.32 3.10 -2.21
CA LEU A 77 6.29 3.35 -1.14
C LEU A 77 7.69 3.08 -1.67
N LEU A 78 8.56 4.08 -1.56
CA LEU A 78 9.98 3.98 -1.89
C LEU A 78 10.77 4.00 -0.60
N PHE A 79 11.52 2.93 -0.33
CA PHE A 79 12.43 2.83 0.79
C PHE A 79 13.86 2.70 0.32
N ASN A 80 14.79 3.14 1.15
CA ASN A 80 16.21 2.94 0.96
C ASN A 80 16.82 2.25 2.18
N LYS A 81 17.72 1.30 1.93
CA LYS A 81 18.60 0.76 2.98
C LYS A 81 19.78 1.71 3.12
N MET A 82 19.71 2.54 4.15
CA MET A 82 20.80 3.43 4.50
C MET A 82 22.05 2.62 4.84
N GLU A 83 23.19 3.24 4.59
CA GLU A 83 24.50 2.78 5.00
C GLU A 83 24.64 3.03 6.51
N ASP A 84 24.73 1.94 7.30
CA ASP A 84 25.15 2.00 8.72
C ASP A 84 26.55 2.62 8.83
#